data_AF-A0A7S1MY66-F1
#
_entry.id   AF-A0A7S1MY66-F1
#
_cell.length_a   1.000
_cell.length_b   1.000
_cell.length_c   1.000
_cell.angle_alpha   90.00
_cell.angle_beta   90.00
_cell.angle_gamma   90.00
#
_symmetry.space_group_name_H-M   'P 1'
#
loop_
_entity.id
_entity.type
_entity.pdbx_description
1 polymer ?
#
loop_
_entity_poly.entity_id
_entity_poly.type
_entity_poly.pdbx_seq_one_letter_code
_entity_poly.pdbx_strand_id
1 'polypeptide(L)'
;GPTIEVVEGDRVRLYVTNRLPEPTSMHWHGQRLPNGMDGVSGLTQPAIPPGRTWVYEFIARRPGSFMYHPHADEMVQMAMGMMGLWITHPRTKHPHIDAVDRDYAFLLNAYDIEPGSAVPKVMTMLDFNLWSWNSRVFPG
;
A
#
# COMPACT_ATOMS: atom_id res chain seq x y z
N GLY A 1 0.84 -4.44 5.59
CA GLY A 1 -0.61 -4.31 5.85
C GLY A 1 -1.36 -5.54 5.36
N PRO A 2 -2.65 -5.71 5.70
CA PRO A 2 -3.46 -6.80 5.18
C PRO A 2 -3.56 -6.73 3.65
N THR A 3 -3.59 -7.88 2.97
CA THR A 3 -3.91 -7.92 1.55
C THR A 3 -5.38 -7.54 1.35
N ILE A 4 -5.63 -6.59 0.46
CA ILE A 4 -6.99 -6.25 0.03
C ILE A 4 -7.24 -7.00 -1.28
N GLU A 5 -8.31 -7.80 -1.31
CA GLU A 5 -8.71 -8.55 -2.50
C GLU A 5 -10.12 -8.15 -2.91
N VAL A 6 -10.31 -7.86 -4.20
CA VAL A 6 -11.58 -7.44 -4.80
C VAL A 6 -11.74 -8.05 -6.17
N VAL A 7 -12.95 -8.04 -6.73
CA VAL A 7 -13.19 -8.45 -8.12
C VAL A 7 -13.34 -7.22 -9.00
N GLU A 8 -12.81 -7.28 -10.23
CA GLU A 8 -12.96 -6.23 -11.23
C GLU A 8 -14.42 -5.78 -11.37
N GLY A 9 -14.67 -4.47 -11.28
CA GLY A 9 -16.00 -3.87 -11.31
C GLY A 9 -16.66 -3.69 -9.95
N ASP A 10 -16.08 -4.23 -8.87
CA ASP A 10 -16.59 -4.00 -7.52
C ASP A 10 -16.47 -2.52 -7.14
N ARG A 11 -17.52 -1.99 -6.48
CA ARG A 11 -17.46 -0.70 -5.81
C ARG A 11 -16.91 -0.90 -4.41
N VAL A 12 -15.71 -0.37 -4.18
CA VAL A 12 -14.98 -0.51 -2.93
C VAL A 12 -15.16 0.76 -2.11
N ARG A 13 -15.39 0.60 -0.80
CA ARG A 13 -15.46 1.71 0.16
C ARG A 13 -14.56 1.40 1.35
N LEU A 14 -13.58 2.25 1.60
CA LEU A 14 -12.53 2.05 2.60
C LEU A 14 -12.54 3.21 3.59
N TYR A 15 -12.67 2.86 4.88
CA TYR A 15 -12.61 3.81 5.98
C TYR A 15 -11.20 3.77 6.57
N VAL A 16 -10.42 4.82 6.33
CA VAL A 16 -9.05 4.95 6.84
C VAL A 16 -9.08 5.86 8.06
N THR A 17 -9.02 5.25 9.24
CA THR A 17 -8.88 5.97 10.52
C THR A 17 -7.41 6.15 10.86
N ASN A 18 -6.94 7.39 10.87
CA ASN A 18 -5.59 7.72 11.29
C ASN A 18 -5.47 7.62 12.82
N ARG A 19 -4.72 6.61 13.30
CA ARG A 19 -4.38 6.44 14.72
C ARG A 19 -2.91 6.76 15.02
N LEU A 20 -2.19 7.30 14.05
CA LEU A 20 -0.82 7.78 14.21
C LEU A 20 -0.82 9.13 14.94
N PRO A 21 0.32 9.52 15.55
CA PRO A 21 0.49 10.85 16.13
C PRO A 21 0.71 11.95 15.09
N GLU A 22 0.72 11.62 13.80
CA GLU A 22 1.05 12.52 12.69
C GLU A 22 0.04 12.41 11.52
N PRO A 23 0.00 13.39 10.60
CA PRO A 23 -0.84 13.29 9.41
C PRO A 23 -0.46 12.12 8.51
N THR A 24 -1.45 11.51 7.85
CA THR A 24 -1.22 10.43 6.88
C THR A 24 -2.20 10.54 5.71
N SER A 25 -2.08 9.66 4.74
CA SER A 25 -3.02 9.48 3.64
C SER A 25 -2.92 8.05 3.14
N MET A 26 -3.71 7.68 2.12
CA MET A 26 -3.61 6.37 1.50
C MET A 26 -3.75 6.49 -0.01
N HIS A 27 -2.67 6.18 -0.72
CA HIS A 27 -2.63 6.07 -2.16
C HIS A 27 -2.83 4.61 -2.60
N TRP A 28 -3.58 4.44 -3.68
CA TRP A 28 -3.97 3.13 -4.22
C TRP A 28 -3.19 2.87 -5.50
N HIS A 29 -1.90 2.56 -5.34
CA HIS A 29 -0.93 2.47 -6.42
C HIS A 29 -1.39 1.57 -7.57
N GLY A 30 -1.58 2.18 -8.75
CA GLY A 30 -1.99 1.49 -9.97
C GLY A 30 -3.51 1.34 -10.16
N GLN A 31 -4.33 1.75 -9.17
CA GLN A 31 -5.78 1.83 -9.35
C GLN A 31 -6.17 3.01 -10.24
N ARG A 32 -7.19 2.81 -11.08
CA ARG A 32 -7.79 3.86 -11.92
C ARG A 32 -9.05 4.41 -11.25
N LEU A 33 -8.88 5.48 -10.49
CA LEU A 33 -9.91 6.04 -9.61
C LEU A 33 -10.13 7.53 -9.88
N PRO A 34 -11.25 8.13 -9.39
CA PRO A 34 -11.44 9.57 -9.44
C PRO A 34 -10.32 10.29 -8.68
N ASN A 35 -9.84 11.42 -9.20
CA ASN A 35 -8.66 12.11 -8.66
C ASN A 35 -8.74 12.38 -7.14
N GLY A 36 -9.90 12.83 -6.63
CA GLY A 36 -10.09 13.08 -5.19
C GLY A 36 -10.05 11.85 -4.27
N MET A 37 -9.88 10.64 -4.83
CA MET A 37 -9.71 9.38 -4.09
C MET A 37 -8.28 8.85 -4.15
N ASP A 38 -7.35 9.61 -4.74
CA ASP A 38 -5.99 9.14 -5.04
C ASP A 38 -5.04 9.21 -3.85
N GLY A 39 -5.36 9.99 -2.82
CA GLY A 39 -4.60 9.98 -1.56
C GLY A 39 -3.29 10.77 -1.56
N VAL A 40 -3.00 11.58 -2.59
CA VAL A 40 -1.81 12.43 -2.63
C VAL A 40 -2.06 13.69 -1.81
N SER A 41 -1.43 13.77 -0.64
CA SER A 41 -1.67 14.85 0.32
C SER A 41 -1.22 16.20 -0.24
N GLY A 42 -2.10 17.20 -0.15
CA GLY A 42 -1.84 18.55 -0.66
C GLY A 42 -2.04 18.72 -2.17
N LEU A 43 -2.24 17.62 -2.92
CA LEU A 43 -2.53 17.66 -4.36
C LEU A 43 -3.96 17.21 -4.66
N THR A 44 -4.30 15.97 -4.31
CA THR A 44 -5.60 15.38 -4.65
C THR A 44 -6.58 15.40 -3.48
N GLN A 45 -6.06 15.47 -2.25
CA GLN A 45 -6.84 15.68 -1.03
C GLN A 45 -6.00 16.31 0.09
N PRO A 46 -6.63 16.87 1.15
CA PRO A 46 -5.94 17.15 2.41
C PRO A 46 -5.43 15.85 3.06
N ALA A 47 -4.33 15.96 3.81
CA ALA A 47 -3.87 14.87 4.68
C ALA A 47 -4.93 14.55 5.74
N ILE A 48 -5.00 13.28 6.16
CA ILE A 48 -5.87 12.79 7.23
C ILE A 48 -5.21 13.12 8.57
N PRO A 49 -5.74 14.04 9.38
CA PRO A 49 -5.14 14.40 10.67
C PRO A 49 -5.23 13.24 11.68
N PRO A 50 -4.38 13.24 12.74
CA PRO A 50 -4.50 12.31 13.85
C PRO A 50 -5.92 12.22 14.40
N GLY A 51 -6.39 11.00 14.64
CA GLY A 51 -7.72 10.70 15.18
C GLY A 51 -8.89 10.88 14.20
N ARG A 52 -8.63 11.26 12.94
CA ARG A 52 -9.68 11.46 11.92
C ARG A 52 -9.81 10.25 11.00
N THR A 53 -10.99 10.13 10.39
CA THR A 53 -11.28 9.10 9.38
C THR A 53 -11.54 9.75 8.04
N TRP A 54 -10.94 9.20 6.99
CA TRP A 54 -11.25 9.53 5.60
C TRP A 54 -11.90 8.34 4.92
N VAL A 55 -12.81 8.61 3.98
CA VAL A 55 -13.50 7.57 3.23
C VAL A 55 -13.05 7.64 1.78
N TYR A 56 -12.47 6.55 1.30
CA TYR A 56 -12.18 6.35 -0.12
C TYR A 56 -13.27 5.50 -0.73
N GLU A 57 -13.81 5.91 -1.88
CA GLU A 57 -14.83 5.16 -2.59
C GLU A 57 -14.60 5.23 -4.10
N PHE A 58 -14.40 4.07 -4.73
CA PHE A 58 -14.16 3.96 -6.16
C PHE A 58 -14.51 2.57 -6.69
N ILE A 59 -14.52 2.42 -8.02
CA ILE A 59 -14.73 1.14 -8.70
C ILE A 59 -13.36 0.54 -9.04
N ALA A 60 -13.11 -0.71 -8.68
CA ALA A 60 -11.89 -1.43 -9.04
C ALA A 60 -11.93 -1.83 -10.54
N ARG A 61 -11.42 -0.98 -11.42
CA ARG A 61 -11.65 -1.11 -12.88
C ARG A 61 -10.74 -2.09 -13.62
N ARG A 62 -9.59 -2.45 -13.05
CA ARG A 62 -8.56 -3.21 -13.76
C ARG A 62 -8.09 -4.38 -12.91
N PRO A 63 -8.08 -5.61 -13.44
CA PRO A 63 -7.51 -6.76 -12.76
C PRO A 63 -5.98 -6.72 -12.75
N GLY A 64 -5.38 -7.32 -11.73
CA GLY A 64 -3.94 -7.41 -11.55
C GLY A 64 -3.48 -7.23 -10.11
N SER A 65 -2.16 -7.25 -9.94
CA SER A 65 -1.48 -7.08 -8.66
C SER A 65 -0.96 -5.65 -8.50
N PHE A 66 -1.31 -5.05 -7.38
CA PHE A 66 -1.09 -3.64 -7.06
C PHE A 66 -0.66 -3.50 -5.59
N MET A 67 -0.48 -2.28 -5.12
CA MET A 67 -0.21 -1.99 -3.72
C MET A 67 -0.98 -0.76 -3.23
N TYR A 68 -0.96 -0.56 -1.93
CA TYR A 68 -1.40 0.69 -1.30
C TYR A 68 -0.36 1.15 -0.28
N HIS A 69 -0.17 2.46 -0.17
CA HIS A 69 0.79 3.08 0.73
C HIS A 69 0.45 4.56 1.00
N PRO A 70 0.96 5.18 2.08
CA PRO A 70 0.78 6.60 2.33
C PRO A 70 1.46 7.49 1.30
N HIS A 71 0.92 8.70 1.15
CA HIS A 71 1.48 9.76 0.30
C HIS A 71 1.40 11.12 1.04
N ALA A 72 1.72 11.10 2.35
CA ALA A 72 1.80 12.27 3.23
C ALA A 72 3.26 12.49 3.67
N ASP A 73 3.77 11.61 4.54
CA ASP A 73 5.21 11.44 4.81
C ASP A 73 5.61 10.03 4.34
N GLU A 74 5.68 9.88 3.01
CA GLU A 74 5.86 8.59 2.36
C GLU A 74 7.16 7.90 2.80
N MET A 75 8.26 8.66 2.87
CA MET A 75 9.59 8.13 3.17
C MET A 75 9.63 7.49 4.56
N VAL A 76 9.10 8.16 5.58
CA VAL A 76 9.08 7.63 6.95
C VAL A 76 8.03 6.55 7.10
N GLN A 77 6.78 6.80 6.68
CA GLN A 77 5.67 5.89 6.95
C GLN A 77 5.83 4.54 6.20
N MET A 78 6.33 4.55 4.97
CA MET A 78 6.63 3.32 4.25
C MET A 78 7.82 2.57 4.86
N ALA A 79 8.88 3.27 5.27
CA ALA A 79 10.00 2.66 5.98
C ALA A 79 9.56 2.03 7.32
N MET A 80 8.54 2.61 7.96
CA MET A 80 7.90 2.05 9.16
C MET A 80 6.88 0.92 8.83
N GLY A 81 6.81 0.48 7.57
CA GLY A 81 6.04 -0.69 7.15
C GLY A 81 4.60 -0.40 6.68
N MET A 82 4.22 0.87 6.50
CA MET A 82 2.88 1.24 6.00
C MET A 82 2.76 1.00 4.49
N MET A 83 2.70 -0.27 4.11
CA MET A 83 2.44 -0.71 2.74
C MET A 83 1.66 -2.02 2.77
N GLY A 84 0.87 -2.28 1.74
CA GLY A 84 0.16 -3.55 1.62
C GLY A 84 -0.20 -3.87 0.17
N LEU A 85 -0.53 -5.13 -0.04
CA LEU A 85 -0.91 -5.65 -1.36
C LEU A 85 -2.38 -5.33 -1.65
N TRP A 86 -2.65 -5.01 -2.92
CA TRP A 86 -3.99 -4.92 -3.47
C TRP A 86 -4.08 -5.85 -4.66
N ILE A 87 -4.99 -6.82 -4.63
CA ILE A 87 -5.22 -7.76 -5.73
C ILE A 87 -6.64 -7.54 -6.27
N THR A 88 -6.74 -7.21 -7.56
CA THR A 88 -8.02 -7.18 -8.27
C THR A 88 -8.12 -8.44 -9.13
N HIS A 89 -9.00 -9.36 -8.75
CA HIS A 89 -9.29 -10.57 -9.51
C HIS A 89 -10.08 -10.23 -10.77
N PRO A 90 -9.77 -10.82 -11.94
CA PRO A 90 -10.56 -10.62 -13.14
C PRO A 90 -11.97 -11.22 -12.95
N ARG A 91 -13.02 -10.50 -13.37
CA ARG A 91 -14.40 -11.00 -13.22
C ARG A 91 -14.70 -12.16 -14.15
N THR A 92 -14.08 -12.16 -15.32
CA THR A 92 -14.20 -13.19 -16.36
C THR A 92 -12.81 -13.62 -16.80
N LYS A 93 -12.72 -14.71 -17.57
CA LYS A 93 -11.43 -15.16 -18.15
C LYS A 93 -10.73 -13.99 -18.85
N HIS A 94 -9.48 -13.74 -18.47
CA HIS A 94 -8.67 -12.64 -18.99
C HIS A 94 -7.54 -13.18 -19.88
N PRO A 95 -7.23 -12.55 -21.03
CA PRO A 95 -6.24 -13.07 -21.99
C PRO A 95 -4.80 -13.12 -21.46
N HIS A 96 -4.52 -12.46 -20.34
CA HIS A 96 -3.18 -12.38 -19.73
C HIS A 96 -3.14 -12.88 -18.28
N ILE A 97 -4.24 -13.44 -17.78
CA ILE A 97 -4.31 -13.97 -16.40
C ILE A 97 -4.98 -15.33 -16.50
N ASP A 98 -4.16 -16.37 -16.40
CA ASP A 98 -4.61 -17.76 -16.45
C ASP A 98 -5.13 -18.23 -15.08
N ALA A 99 -5.94 -19.29 -15.10
CA ALA A 99 -6.33 -19.97 -13.87
C ALA A 99 -5.11 -20.69 -13.27
N VAL A 100 -4.97 -20.62 -11.94
CA VAL A 100 -3.88 -21.24 -11.20
C VAL A 100 -4.41 -22.10 -10.07
N ASP A 101 -3.69 -23.16 -9.72
CA ASP A 101 -4.02 -23.99 -8.56
C ASP A 101 -3.66 -23.30 -7.22
N ARG A 102 -2.66 -22.42 -7.26
CA ARG A 102 -2.16 -21.68 -6.10
C ARG A 102 -1.71 -20.28 -6.51
N ASP A 103 -2.01 -19.32 -5.66
CA ASP A 103 -1.60 -17.92 -5.82
C ASP A 103 -0.72 -17.51 -4.64
N TYR A 104 0.35 -16.78 -4.92
CA TYR A 104 1.33 -16.32 -3.94
C TYR A 104 1.71 -14.88 -4.25
N ALA A 105 1.62 -14.01 -3.24
CA ALA A 105 2.03 -12.62 -3.36
C ALA A 105 3.21 -12.32 -2.43
N PHE A 106 4.22 -11.68 -3.00
CA PHE A 106 5.41 -11.22 -2.29
C PHE A 106 5.50 -9.70 -2.39
N LEU A 107 5.38 -9.03 -1.26
CA LEU A 107 5.72 -7.62 -1.12
C LEU A 107 7.19 -7.53 -0.72
N LEU A 108 8.01 -7.06 -1.64
CA LEU A 108 9.45 -6.92 -1.44
C LEU A 108 9.76 -5.55 -0.86
N ASN A 109 10.69 -5.50 0.09
CA ASN A 109 11.12 -4.26 0.69
C ASN A 109 12.53 -4.39 1.28
N ALA A 110 13.23 -3.26 1.34
CA ALA A 110 14.59 -3.15 1.88
C ALA A 110 14.64 -2.06 2.94
N TYR A 111 15.54 -2.21 3.90
CA TYR A 111 15.75 -1.26 4.98
C TYR A 111 17.23 -0.99 5.21
N ASP A 112 17.53 0.20 5.71
CA ASP A 112 18.79 0.55 6.35
C ASP A 112 18.49 0.84 7.82
N ILE A 113 18.82 -0.10 8.70
CA ILE A 113 18.53 -0.02 10.14
C ILE A 113 19.84 -0.05 10.91
N GLU A 114 20.09 1.01 11.66
CA GLU A 114 21.17 1.02 12.64
C GLU A 114 20.77 0.16 13.85
N PRO A 115 21.62 -0.79 14.30
CA PRO A 115 21.32 -1.63 15.45
C PRO A 115 20.92 -0.80 16.69
N GLY A 116 19.74 -1.11 17.25
CA GLY A 116 19.19 -0.39 18.40
C GLY A 116 18.37 0.86 18.06
N SER A 117 18.29 1.26 16.78
CA SER A 117 17.40 2.35 16.36
C SER A 117 15.92 1.93 16.40
N ALA A 118 15.05 2.88 16.75
CA ALA A 118 13.61 2.71 16.67
C ALA A 118 13.03 2.98 15.27
N VAL A 119 13.79 3.65 14.40
CA VAL A 119 13.36 4.03 13.04
C VAL A 119 14.45 3.70 12.00
N PRO A 120 14.10 3.30 10.77
CA PRO A 120 15.07 3.14 9.68
C PRO A 120 15.63 4.48 9.21
N LYS A 121 16.80 4.44 8.55
CA LYS A 121 17.31 5.56 7.75
C LYS A 121 16.53 5.61 6.45
N VAL A 122 15.85 6.73 6.21
CA VAL A 122 14.91 6.87 5.09
C VAL A 122 15.52 7.47 3.83
N MET A 123 16.70 8.08 3.93
CA MET A 123 17.40 8.73 2.81
C MET A 123 18.43 7.82 2.13
N THR A 124 18.50 6.54 2.51
CA THR A 124 19.42 5.56 1.93
C THR A 124 18.92 5.14 0.55
N MET A 125 19.77 5.28 -0.46
CA MET A 125 19.39 4.99 -1.86
C MET A 125 19.83 3.60 -2.33
N LEU A 126 21.05 3.17 -1.97
CA LEU A 126 21.66 1.95 -2.51
C LEU A 126 22.25 1.01 -1.45
N ASP A 127 22.58 1.52 -0.25
CA ASP A 127 23.33 0.78 0.77
C ASP A 127 22.42 0.19 1.87
N PHE A 128 21.40 -0.57 1.47
CA PHE A 128 20.49 -1.25 2.40
C PHE A 128 21.15 -2.44 3.10
N ASN A 129 20.85 -2.63 4.38
CA ASN A 129 21.43 -3.70 5.20
C ASN A 129 20.45 -4.84 5.55
N LEU A 130 19.17 -4.69 5.21
CA LEU A 130 18.13 -5.70 5.42
C LEU A 130 17.19 -5.81 4.22
N TRP A 131 16.81 -7.04 3.88
CA TRP A 131 15.87 -7.36 2.80
C TRP A 131 14.79 -8.29 3.34
N SER A 132 13.53 -7.97 3.05
CA SER A 132 12.42 -8.80 3.49
C SER A 132 11.40 -9.05 2.40
N TRP A 133 10.72 -10.18 2.56
CA TRP A 133 9.51 -10.54 1.81
C TRP A 133 8.36 -10.53 2.82
N ASN A 134 7.30 -9.77 2.54
CA ASN A 134 6.15 -9.65 3.43
C ASN A 134 6.57 -9.24 4.86
N SER A 135 7.54 -8.34 4.98
CA SER A 135 8.11 -7.87 6.25
C SER A 135 8.75 -8.97 7.12
N ARG A 136 9.17 -10.09 6.51
CA ARG A 136 9.94 -11.16 7.15
C ARG A 136 11.34 -11.26 6.56
N VAL A 137 12.33 -11.41 7.44
CA VAL A 137 13.74 -11.61 7.09
C VAL A 137 14.12 -13.02 7.54
N PHE A 138 14.64 -13.83 6.61
CA PHE A 138 15.13 -15.16 6.96
C PHE A 138 16.16 -15.08 8.10
N PRO A 139 16.13 -15.97 9.10
CA PRO A 139 15.30 -17.18 9.22
C PRO A 139 13.95 -17.02 9.94
N GLY A 140 13.51 -15.79 10.22
CA GLY A 140 12.33 -15.49 11.07
C GLY A 140 11.04 -15.11 10.34
#